data_AF-X1RI91-F1
#
_entry.id   AF-X1RI91-F1
#
_cell.length_a   1.000
_cell.length_b   1.000
_cell.length_c   1.000
_cell.angle_alpha   90.00
_cell.angle_beta   90.00
_cell.angle_gamma   90.00
#
_symmetry.space_group_name_H-M   'P 1'
#
loop_
_entity.id
_entity.type
_entity.pdbx_description
1 polymer ?
#
loop_
_entity_poly.entity_id
_entity_poly.type
_entity_poly.pdbx_seq_one_letter_code
_entity_poly.pdbx_strand_id
1 'polypeptide(L)'
;EEIPLKTILAITFTNKATIEMKQRILEFLKKLALDTFSDKEQREDLLVSLPLAENKAKKAAHKIIEGIISHYNFFQVQTIDSFINMLLSGCAFHLGLASNFQIKEDYRTHLEYR
;
A
#
# COMPACT_ATOMS: atom_id res chain seq x y z
N GLU A 1 -18.94 -9.23 2.55
CA GLU A 1 -17.67 -9.77 2.03
C GLU A 1 -16.54 -8.89 2.52
N GLU A 2 -15.62 -9.49 3.25
CA GLU A 2 -14.43 -8.81 3.77
C GLU A 2 -13.45 -8.58 2.60
N ILE A 3 -12.84 -7.42 2.56
CA ILE A 3 -11.94 -7.04 1.46
C ILE A 3 -10.57 -7.60 1.79
N PRO A 4 -9.94 -8.40 0.92
CA PRO A 4 -8.69 -9.09 1.24
C PRO A 4 -7.49 -8.13 1.14
N LEU A 5 -7.49 -7.02 1.86
CA LEU A 5 -6.39 -6.04 1.88
C LEU A 5 -5.07 -6.71 2.28
N LYS A 6 -5.14 -7.70 3.17
CA LYS A 6 -4.00 -8.51 3.64
C LYS A 6 -3.27 -9.27 2.54
N THR A 7 -3.90 -9.52 1.38
CA THR A 7 -3.29 -10.32 0.30
C THR A 7 -2.59 -9.47 -0.76
N ILE A 8 -2.67 -8.14 -0.67
CA ILE A 8 -2.07 -7.23 -1.64
C ILE A 8 -0.85 -6.58 -1.02
N LEU A 9 0.32 -6.79 -1.61
CA LEU A 9 1.57 -6.14 -1.24
C LEU A 9 2.08 -5.34 -2.45
N ALA A 10 2.30 -4.04 -2.25
CA ALA A 10 2.94 -3.17 -3.23
C ALA A 10 4.27 -2.66 -2.68
N ILE A 11 5.34 -2.84 -3.45
CA ILE A 11 6.70 -2.48 -3.07
C ILE A 11 7.18 -1.32 -3.94
N THR A 12 7.85 -0.35 -3.32
CA THR A 12 8.45 0.79 -3.99
C THR A 12 9.90 1.00 -3.56
N PHE A 13 10.64 1.83 -4.29
CA PHE A 13 12.03 2.12 -3.95
C PHE A 13 12.21 3.25 -2.94
N THR A 14 11.24 4.17 -2.84
CA THR A 14 11.38 5.36 -1.99
C THR A 14 10.14 5.59 -1.14
N ASN A 15 10.34 6.21 0.03
CA ASN A 15 9.24 6.65 0.88
C ASN A 15 8.30 7.61 0.14
N LYS A 16 8.85 8.48 -0.72
CA LYS A 16 8.05 9.39 -1.55
C LYS A 16 7.13 8.62 -2.51
N ALA A 17 7.65 7.61 -3.21
CA ALA A 17 6.84 6.78 -4.10
C ALA A 17 5.77 5.97 -3.35
N THR A 18 6.07 5.50 -2.14
CA THR A 18 5.07 4.88 -1.26
C THR A 18 3.91 5.84 -0.98
N ILE A 19 4.21 7.08 -0.55
CA ILE A 19 3.19 8.09 -0.23
C ILE A 19 2.37 8.44 -1.47
N GLU A 20 3.03 8.70 -2.60
CA GLU A 20 2.37 9.03 -3.86
C GLU A 20 1.44 7.90 -4.34
N MET A 21 1.92 6.65 -4.28
CA MET A 21 1.12 5.49 -4.69
C MET A 21 -0.10 5.30 -3.78
N LYS A 22 0.06 5.45 -2.46
CA LYS A 22 -1.07 5.41 -1.51
C LYS A 22 -2.10 6.49 -1.83
N GLN A 23 -1.65 7.73 -2.07
CA GLN A 23 -2.51 8.84 -2.42
C GLN A 23 -3.29 8.56 -3.71
N ARG A 24 -2.61 8.12 -4.78
CA ARG A 24 -3.25 7.81 -6.07
C ARG A 24 -4.32 6.72 -5.95
N ILE A 25 -4.06 5.67 -5.18
CA ILE A 25 -5.04 4.59 -4.93
C ILE A 25 -6.28 5.15 -4.22
N LEU A 26 -6.08 5.92 -3.16
CA LEU A 26 -7.20 6.50 -2.38
C LEU A 26 -8.00 7.53 -3.19
N GLU A 27 -7.33 8.36 -3.98
CA GLU A 27 -7.97 9.32 -4.88
C GLU A 27 -8.81 8.63 -5.95
N PHE A 28 -8.29 7.57 -6.55
CA PHE A 28 -9.01 6.76 -7.53
C PHE A 28 -10.29 6.16 -6.92
N LEU A 29 -10.17 5.51 -5.76
CA LEU A 29 -11.31 4.95 -5.06
C LEU A 29 -12.32 6.03 -4.66
N LYS A 30 -11.85 7.21 -4.24
CA LYS A 30 -12.71 8.32 -3.82
C LYS A 30 -13.52 8.86 -4.99
N LYS A 31 -12.86 9.06 -6.14
CA LYS A 31 -13.52 9.50 -7.38
C LYS A 31 -14.61 8.52 -7.79
N LEU A 32 -14.32 7.21 -7.77
CA LEU A 32 -15.31 6.16 -8.05
C LEU A 32 -16.47 6.13 -7.04
N ALA A 33 -16.17 6.19 -5.74
CA ALA A 33 -17.16 6.06 -4.68
C ALA A 33 -18.11 7.26 -4.61
N LEU A 34 -17.62 8.47 -4.88
CA LEU A 34 -18.38 9.71 -4.76
C LEU A 34 -18.85 10.26 -6.11
N ASP A 35 -18.41 9.68 -7.23
CA ASP A 35 -18.69 10.16 -8.59
C ASP A 35 -18.22 11.62 -8.81
N THR A 36 -17.06 11.97 -8.22
CA THR A 36 -16.49 13.33 -8.26
C THR A 36 -15.46 13.48 -9.38
N PHE A 37 -15.74 12.92 -10.56
CA PHE A 37 -14.85 13.06 -11.71
C PHE A 37 -14.92 14.49 -12.25
N SER A 38 -13.75 15.09 -12.49
CA SER A 38 -13.64 16.46 -13.00
C SER A 38 -14.07 16.60 -14.45
N ASP A 39 -14.01 15.49 -15.19
CA ASP A 39 -14.24 15.41 -16.62
C ASP A 39 -14.94 14.10 -16.98
N LYS A 40 -15.81 14.15 -17.98
CA LYS A 40 -16.64 13.04 -18.44
C LYS A 40 -15.81 11.99 -19.18
N GLU A 41 -14.83 12.42 -19.96
CA GLU A 41 -13.94 11.53 -20.72
C GLU A 41 -13.08 10.70 -19.75
N GLN A 42 -12.47 11.34 -18.75
CA GLN A 42 -11.74 10.62 -17.68
C GLN A 42 -12.60 9.59 -16.94
N ARG A 43 -13.89 9.90 -16.71
CA ARG A 43 -14.83 8.98 -16.07
C ARG A 43 -15.13 7.78 -16.97
N GLU A 44 -15.40 8.02 -18.25
CA GLU A 44 -15.70 6.99 -19.23
C GLU A 44 -14.50 6.05 -19.44
N ASP A 45 -13.29 6.58 -19.65
CA ASP A 45 -12.06 5.78 -19.79
C ASP A 45 -11.83 4.85 -18.59
N LEU A 46 -12.03 5.39 -17.40
CA LEU A 46 -11.82 4.67 -16.17
C LEU A 46 -12.88 3.58 -15.96
N LEU A 47 -14.14 3.86 -16.26
CA LEU A 47 -15.21 2.86 -16.21
C LEU A 47 -15.06 1.76 -17.26
N VAL A 48 -14.60 2.10 -18.47
CA VAL A 48 -14.32 1.14 -19.55
C VAL A 48 -13.18 0.20 -19.17
N SER A 49 -12.19 0.68 -18.43
CA SER A 49 -11.07 -0.15 -17.96
C SER A 49 -11.45 -1.17 -16.88
N LEU A 50 -12.63 -1.02 -16.26
CA LEU A 50 -13.07 -1.89 -15.18
C LEU A 50 -13.97 -3.02 -15.70
N PRO A 51 -13.78 -4.27 -15.25
CA PRO A 51 -14.63 -5.39 -15.62
C PRO A 51 -15.97 -5.39 -14.83
N LEU A 52 -16.49 -4.20 -14.49
CA LEU A 52 -17.62 -4.02 -13.59
C LEU A 52 -18.56 -2.94 -14.11
N ALA A 53 -19.87 -3.18 -14.01
CA ALA A 53 -20.86 -2.13 -14.21
C ALA A 53 -20.66 -0.99 -13.20
N GLU A 54 -20.91 0.25 -13.63
CA GLU A 54 -20.69 1.47 -12.85
C GLU A 54 -21.23 1.39 -11.41
N ASN A 55 -22.51 1.02 -11.26
CA ASN A 55 -23.14 0.89 -9.95
C ASN A 55 -22.45 -0.12 -9.03
N LYS A 56 -21.86 -1.19 -9.60
CA LYS A 56 -21.07 -2.17 -8.84
C LYS A 56 -19.69 -1.60 -8.49
N ALA A 57 -19.03 -0.93 -9.43
CA ALA A 57 -17.74 -0.28 -9.20
C ALA A 57 -17.81 0.77 -8.08
N LYS A 58 -18.84 1.63 -8.09
CA LYS A 58 -19.09 2.63 -7.04
C LYS A 58 -19.28 2.01 -5.66
N LYS A 59 -20.16 0.99 -5.56
CA LYS A 59 -20.40 0.25 -4.31
C LYS A 59 -19.15 -0.47 -3.82
N ALA A 60 -18.36 -1.05 -4.71
CA ALA A 60 -17.11 -1.70 -4.37
C ALA A 60 -16.08 -0.68 -3.86
N ALA A 61 -15.90 0.43 -4.55
CA ALA A 61 -14.99 1.50 -4.14
C ALA A 61 -15.32 2.05 -2.75
N HIS A 62 -16.61 2.25 -2.45
CA HIS A 62 -17.06 2.68 -1.13
C HIS A 62 -16.66 1.69 -0.04
N LYS A 63 -16.96 0.40 -0.24
CA LYS A 63 -16.57 -0.66 0.70
C LYS A 63 -15.06 -0.76 0.86
N ILE A 64 -14.29 -0.61 -0.22
CA ILE A 64 -12.81 -0.65 -0.19
C ILE A 64 -12.26 0.49 0.64
N ILE A 65 -12.76 1.72 0.49
CA ILE A 65 -12.35 2.86 1.31
C ILE A 65 -12.66 2.61 2.78
N GLU A 66 -13.87 2.17 3.12
CA GLU A 66 -14.23 1.85 4.50
C GLU A 66 -13.31 0.78 5.07
N GLY A 67 -13.05 -0.28 4.31
CA GLY A 67 -12.12 -1.34 4.69
C GLY A 67 -10.70 -0.84 4.96
N ILE A 68 -10.17 0.04 4.10
CA ILE A 68 -8.85 0.64 4.26
C ILE A 68 -8.82 1.55 5.50
N ILE A 69 -9.86 2.35 5.74
CA ILE A 69 -9.92 3.25 6.90
C ILE A 69 -9.98 2.45 8.20
N SER A 70 -10.86 1.45 8.29
CA SER A 70 -11.01 0.63 9.49
C SER A 70 -9.79 -0.27 9.77
N HIS A 71 -9.05 -0.64 8.73
CA HIS A 71 -7.92 -1.56 8.84
C HIS A 71 -6.68 -1.07 8.10
N TYR A 72 -6.28 0.18 8.35
CA TYR A 72 -5.19 0.84 7.61
C TYR A 72 -3.86 0.09 7.68
N ASN A 73 -3.60 -0.64 8.77
CA ASN A 73 -2.41 -1.48 8.92
C ASN A 73 -2.31 -2.61 7.87
N PHE A 74 -3.43 -2.99 7.24
CA PHE A 74 -3.42 -3.96 6.14
C PHE A 74 -3.24 -3.32 4.76
N PHE A 75 -3.12 -1.98 4.67
CA PHE A 75 -2.82 -1.29 3.42
C PHE A 75 -1.31 -1.30 3.13
N GLN A 76 -0.82 -2.44 2.63
CA GLN A 76 0.59 -2.79 2.50
C GLN A 76 1.23 -2.19 1.23
N VAL A 77 1.34 -0.86 1.19
CA VAL A 77 2.22 -0.14 0.24
C VAL A 77 3.42 0.36 1.02
N GLN A 78 4.62 -0.14 0.71
CA GLN A 78 5.84 0.15 1.48
C GLN A 78 7.10 0.11 0.62
N THR A 79 8.22 0.53 1.19
CA THR A 79 9.52 0.40 0.51
C THR A 79 10.02 -1.03 0.55
N ILE A 80 10.94 -1.37 -0.35
CA ILE A 80 11.64 -2.66 -0.33
C ILE A 80 12.36 -2.88 1.01
N ASP A 81 13.01 -1.86 1.57
CA ASP A 81 13.68 -1.96 2.86
C ASP A 81 12.69 -2.27 3.99
N SER A 82 11.56 -1.56 4.03
CA SER A 82 10.50 -1.80 5.03
C SER A 82 9.96 -3.23 4.95
N PHE A 83 9.78 -3.74 3.73
CA PHE A 83 9.33 -5.11 3.50
C PHE A 83 10.37 -6.15 3.97
N ILE A 84 11.65 -5.96 3.62
CA ILE A 84 12.72 -6.85 4.07
C ILE A 84 12.85 -6.81 5.60
N ASN A 85 12.75 -5.64 6.22
CA ASN A 85 12.80 -5.48 7.67
C ASN A 85 11.66 -6.23 8.36
N MET A 86 10.45 -6.17 7.80
CA MET A 86 9.29 -6.93 8.28
C MET A 86 9.53 -8.44 8.17
N LEU A 87 10.08 -8.92 7.05
CA LEU A 87 10.42 -10.35 6.86
C LEU A 87 11.49 -10.82 7.86
N LEU A 88 12.57 -10.06 8.01
CA LEU A 88 13.64 -10.37 8.95
C LEU A 88 13.13 -10.41 10.39
N SER A 89 12.24 -9.48 10.74
CA SER A 89 11.59 -9.45 12.06
C SER A 89 10.71 -10.68 12.29
N GLY A 90 9.93 -11.10 11.29
CA GLY A 90 9.11 -12.32 11.36
C GLY A 90 9.95 -13.60 11.47
N CYS A 91 11.15 -13.61 10.89
CA CYS A 91 12.05 -14.76 10.89
C CYS A 91 13.17 -14.67 11.93
N ALA A 92 13.18 -13.67 12.80
CA ALA A 92 14.31 -13.37 13.69
C ALA A 92 14.76 -14.59 14.51
N PHE A 93 13.80 -15.34 15.07
CA PHE A 93 14.06 -16.57 15.82
C PHE A 93 14.78 -17.64 14.98
N HIS A 94 14.34 -17.85 13.73
CA HIS A 94 14.95 -18.82 12.82
C HIS A 94 16.35 -18.41 12.34
N LEU A 95 16.61 -17.11 12.31
CA LEU A 95 17.90 -16.54 11.92
C LEU A 95 18.88 -16.43 13.11
N GLY A 96 18.47 -16.84 14.32
CA GLY A 96 19.27 -16.68 15.53
C GLY A 96 19.48 -15.22 15.94
N LEU A 97 18.63 -14.31 15.45
CA LEU A 97 18.66 -12.90 15.80
C LEU A 97 17.91 -12.66 17.11
N ALA A 98 18.41 -11.72 17.92
CA ALA A 98 17.70 -11.28 19.11
C ALA A 98 16.33 -10.68 18.72
N SER A 99 15.31 -10.87 19.56
CA SER A 99 13.96 -10.34 19.31
C SER A 99 13.88 -8.81 19.21
N ASN A 100 14.93 -8.12 19.68
CA ASN A 100 15.09 -6.67 19.68
C ASN A 100 16.23 -6.21 18.76
N PHE A 101 16.62 -7.00 17.75
CA PHE A 101 17.67 -6.58 16.82
C PHE A 101 17.30 -5.25 16.16
N GLN A 102 18.29 -4.39 15.98
CA GLN A 102 18.12 -3.09 15.33
C GLN A 102 18.85 -3.09 14.00
N ILE A 103 18.16 -2.62 12.97
CA ILE A 103 18.74 -2.42 11.66
C ILE A 103 19.39 -1.05 11.66
N LYS A 104 20.69 -1.02 11.35
CA LYS A 104 21.45 0.22 11.20
C LYS A 104 21.47 0.64 9.75
N GLU A 105 21.04 1.87 9.49
CA GLU A 105 20.98 2.43 8.13
C GLU A 105 22.29 3.12 7.73
N ASP A 106 23.08 3.59 8.71
CA ASP A 106 24.38 4.22 8.46
C ASP A 106 25.53 3.21 8.57
N TYR A 107 26.10 2.85 7.41
CA TYR A 107 27.24 1.97 7.30
C TYR A 107 28.58 2.72 7.38
N ARG A 108 28.59 4.06 7.23
CA ARG A 108 29.83 4.85 7.15
C ARG A 108 30.55 4.88 8.49
N THR A 109 29.82 5.06 9.58
CA THR A 109 30.37 5.04 10.95
C THR A 109 31.07 3.71 11.30
N HIS A 110 30.77 2.64 10.57
CA HIS A 110 31.35 1.31 10.80
C HIS A 110 32.51 0.97 9.86
N LEU A 111 32.68 1.70 8.76
CA LEU A 111 33.82 1.56 7.86
C LEU A 111 35.05 2.35 8.33
N GLU A 112 34.87 3.45 9.07
CA GLU A 112 35.97 4.27 9.61
C GLU A 112 36.76 3.58 10.73
N TYR A 113 36.25 2.50 11.31
CA TYR A 113 36.92 1.68 12.32
C TYR A 113 37.67 0.47 11.73
N ARG A 114 37.86 0.41 10.41
CA ARG A 114 38.67 -0.61 9.73
C ARG A 114 39.84 -0.01 8.98
#